data_AF-A0A1F8NL37-F1
#
_entry.id   AF-A0A1F8NL37-F1
#
_cell.length_a   1.000
_cell.length_b   1.000
_cell.length_c   1.000
_cell.angle_alpha   90.00
_cell.angle_beta   90.00
_cell.angle_gamma   90.00
#
_symmetry.space_group_name_H-M   'P 1'
#
loop_
_entity.id
_entity.type
_entity.pdbx_description
1 polymer ?
#
loop_
_entity_poly.entity_id
_entity_poly.type
_entity_poly.pdbx_seq_one_letter_code
_entity_poly.pdbx_strand_id
1 'polypeptide(L)'
;MKVYHATANPDEVLRLGFRETVGTLRSGRQWAGVWLTDRPLGPGDAAYLHGATLELEIDETILQPYEWEEPGKGYRQFLVPVHLANEALAASRRPPQAPRDQGV
;
A
#
# COMPACT_ATOMS: atom_id res chain seq x y z
N MET A 1 3.60 -10.41 -1.92
CA MET A 1 3.37 -10.33 -0.46
C MET A 1 2.17 -9.46 -0.16
N LYS A 2 1.56 -9.60 1.03
CA LYS A 2 0.47 -8.74 1.49
C LYS A 2 1.04 -7.49 2.13
N VAL A 3 0.46 -6.34 1.79
CA VAL A 3 0.79 -5.04 2.39
C VAL A 3 -0.48 -4.24 2.69
N TYR A 4 -0.35 -3.26 3.56
CA TYR A 4 -1.46 -2.61 4.21
C TYR A 4 -1.38 -1.09 4.07
N HIS A 5 -2.51 -0.46 3.76
CA HIS A 5 -2.66 0.99 3.73
C HIS A 5 -3.73 1.44 4.73
N ALA A 6 -3.34 2.23 5.72
CA ALA A 6 -4.29 2.85 6.63
C ALA A 6 -4.90 4.12 6.00
N THR A 7 -6.23 4.21 5.98
CA THR A 7 -6.95 5.37 5.43
C THR A 7 -8.25 5.65 6.18
N ALA A 8 -8.56 6.93 6.34
CA ALA A 8 -9.86 7.37 6.85
C ALA A 8 -10.99 7.27 5.80
N ASN A 9 -10.65 7.16 4.51
CA ASN A 9 -11.59 7.19 3.39
C ASN A 9 -11.44 5.94 2.49
N PRO A 10 -11.66 4.72 3.01
CA PRO A 10 -11.47 3.49 2.24
C PRO A 10 -12.33 3.44 0.98
N ASP A 11 -13.59 3.88 1.05
CA ASP A 11 -14.52 3.84 -0.08
C ASP A 11 -14.08 4.74 -1.23
N GLU A 12 -13.45 5.89 -0.94
CA GLU A 12 -12.94 6.77 -1.98
C GLU A 12 -11.75 6.14 -2.70
N VAL A 13 -10.82 5.52 -1.96
CA VAL A 13 -9.69 4.78 -2.54
C VAL A 13 -10.21 3.58 -3.35
N LEU A 14 -11.19 2.86 -2.82
CA LEU A 14 -11.83 1.75 -3.53
C LEU A 14 -12.62 2.23 -4.76
N ARG A 15 -13.11 3.46 -4.82
CA ARG A 15 -13.86 3.93 -5.99
C ARG A 15 -12.97 4.58 -7.05
N LEU A 16 -12.00 5.37 -6.63
CA LEU A 16 -11.21 6.26 -7.49
C LEU A 16 -9.75 5.87 -7.61
N GLY A 17 -9.28 4.94 -6.78
CA GLY A 17 -7.86 4.66 -6.61
C GLY A 17 -7.18 5.61 -5.63
N PHE A 18 -5.92 5.32 -5.35
CA PHE A 18 -5.02 6.21 -4.65
C PHE A 18 -4.78 7.47 -5.46
N ARG A 19 -4.69 8.60 -4.76
CA ARG A 19 -4.26 9.87 -5.32
C ARG A 19 -2.82 10.15 -4.93
N GLU A 20 -2.10 10.83 -5.80
CA GLU A 20 -0.77 11.29 -5.46
C GLU A 20 -0.87 12.24 -4.26
N THR A 21 -0.22 11.84 -3.18
CA THR A 21 -0.21 12.61 -1.95
C THR A 21 1.22 13.05 -1.74
N VAL A 22 1.41 14.35 -1.60
CA VAL A 22 2.69 14.94 -1.20
C VAL A 22 2.62 15.32 0.26
N GLY A 23 3.69 15.04 0.99
CA GLY A 23 3.80 15.44 2.37
C GLY A 23 5.23 15.78 2.74
N THR A 24 5.37 16.36 3.93
CA THR A 24 6.67 16.67 4.52
C THR A 24 6.80 15.88 5.80
N LEU A 25 7.81 15.02 5.89
CA LEU A 25 8.14 14.33 7.14
C LEU A 25 8.60 15.34 8.20
N ARG A 26 8.58 14.93 9.47
CA ARG A 26 9.14 15.75 10.58
C ARG A 26 10.62 16.12 10.37
N SER A 27 11.35 15.36 9.56
CA SER A 27 12.73 15.65 9.14
C SER A 27 12.85 16.71 8.04
N GLY A 28 11.75 17.25 7.52
CA GLY A 28 11.72 18.20 6.40
C GLY A 28 11.82 17.53 5.03
N ARG A 29 12.02 16.21 4.96
CA ARG A 29 12.07 15.47 3.69
C ARG A 29 10.67 15.40 3.08
N GLN A 30 10.56 15.87 1.84
CA GLN A 30 9.34 15.70 1.04
C GLN A 30 9.22 14.24 0.59
N TRP A 31 7.99 13.77 0.56
CA TRP A 31 7.64 12.47 0.01
C TRP A 31 6.45 12.62 -0.93
N ALA A 32 6.43 11.80 -1.97
CA ALA A 32 5.32 11.66 -2.91
C ALA A 32 5.04 10.17 -3.08
N GLY A 33 3.80 9.75 -2.86
CA GLY A 33 3.41 8.34 -3.01
C GLY A 33 2.41 7.87 -1.97
N VAL A 34 2.30 6.56 -1.86
CA VAL A 34 1.38 5.85 -0.97
C VAL A 34 2.21 5.08 0.05
N TRP A 35 1.96 5.34 1.33
CA TRP A 35 2.55 4.56 2.41
C TRP A 35 1.86 3.21 2.55
N LEU A 36 2.66 2.16 2.48
CA LEU A 36 2.26 0.77 2.70
C LEU A 36 3.11 0.15 3.82
N THR A 37 2.54 -0.79 4.56
CA THR A 37 3.25 -1.54 5.62
C THR A 37 3.08 -3.04 5.45
N ASP A 38 4.04 -3.82 5.94
CA ASP A 38 4.00 -5.29 5.90
C ASP A 38 3.01 -5.92 6.90
N ARG A 39 2.49 -5.12 7.83
CA ARG A 39 1.40 -5.50 8.75
C ARG A 39 0.37 -4.39 8.89
N PRO A 40 -0.88 -4.69 9.30
CA PRO A 40 -1.82 -3.68 9.75
C PRO A 40 -1.22 -2.90 10.93
N LEU A 41 -1.35 -1.57 10.89
CA LEU A 41 -0.95 -0.73 12.01
C LEU A 41 -2.08 -0.65 13.04
N GLY A 42 -1.70 -0.61 14.31
CA GLY A 42 -2.64 -0.54 15.43
C GLY A 42 -2.39 0.64 16.37
N PRO A 43 -3.24 0.82 17.39
CA PRO A 43 -3.03 1.82 18.43
C PRO A 43 -1.66 1.63 19.09
N GLY A 44 -0.77 2.62 18.93
CA GLY A 44 0.62 2.57 19.41
C GLY A 44 1.67 2.67 18.30
N ASP A 45 1.29 2.40 17.05
CA ASP A 45 2.18 2.61 15.91
C ASP A 45 2.20 4.10 15.52
N ALA A 46 3.40 4.67 15.32
CA ALA A 46 3.56 6.10 15.05
C ALA A 46 2.87 6.60 13.76
N ALA A 47 2.62 5.69 12.81
CA ALA A 47 1.93 5.97 11.54
C ALA A 47 0.48 5.45 11.53
N TYR A 48 -0.06 5.04 12.69
CA TYR A 48 -1.45 4.63 12.81
C TYR A 48 -2.37 5.82 12.52
N LEU A 49 -3.19 5.67 11.49
CA LEU A 49 -4.31 6.56 11.22
C LEU A 49 -5.58 5.88 11.73
N HIS A 50 -6.39 6.62 12.49
CA HIS A 50 -7.73 6.18 12.83
C HIS A 50 -8.53 5.99 11.53
N GLY A 51 -8.94 4.75 11.23
CA GLY A 51 -9.61 4.45 9.97
C GLY A 51 -9.60 2.97 9.64
N ALA A 52 -9.96 2.67 8.39
CA ALA A 52 -9.90 1.32 7.84
C ALA A 52 -8.49 1.02 7.31
N THR A 53 -8.17 -0.27 7.23
CA THR A 53 -6.96 -0.76 6.57
C THR A 53 -7.35 -1.46 5.28
N LEU A 54 -6.76 -1.02 4.16
CA LEU A 54 -6.86 -1.70 2.87
C LEU A 54 -5.70 -2.70 2.73
N GLU A 55 -6.00 -3.90 2.24
CA GLU A 55 -5.00 -4.93 1.92
C GLU A 55 -4.73 -4.92 0.41
N LEU A 56 -3.45 -4.95 0.04
CA LEU A 56 -2.97 -5.07 -1.33
C LEU A 56 -2.04 -6.27 -1.44
N GLU A 57 -2.04 -6.92 -2.60
CA GLU A 57 -1.07 -7.94 -2.94
C GLU A 57 -0.11 -7.40 -3.99
N ILE A 58 1.17 -7.27 -3.62
CA ILE A 58 2.23 -6.71 -4.46
C ILE A 58 3.45 -7.62 -4.36
N ASP A 59 4.10 -7.91 -5.48
CA ASP A 59 5.35 -8.66 -5.47
C ASP A 59 6.41 -7.93 -4.63
N GLU A 60 7.14 -8.67 -3.80
CA GLU A 60 8.17 -8.08 -2.94
C GLU A 60 9.30 -7.44 -3.76
N THR A 61 9.62 -8.01 -4.92
CA THR A 61 10.63 -7.46 -5.83
C THR A 61 10.24 -6.09 -6.39
N ILE A 62 8.94 -5.80 -6.49
CA ILE A 62 8.41 -4.48 -6.86
C ILE A 62 8.49 -3.51 -5.68
N LEU A 63 8.31 -4.00 -4.44
CA LEU A 63 8.30 -3.17 -3.23
C LEU A 63 9.69 -2.79 -2.74
N GLN A 64 10.67 -3.69 -2.86
CA GLN A 64 12.02 -3.54 -2.31
C GLN A 64 12.71 -2.19 -2.68
N PRO A 65 12.61 -1.67 -3.93
CA PRO A 65 13.20 -0.37 -4.27
C PRO A 65 12.56 0.83 -3.56
N TYR A 66 11.34 0.65 -3.03
CA TYR A 66 10.55 1.67 -2.36
C TYR A 66 10.53 1.49 -0.83
N GLU A 67 11.31 0.56 -0.30
CA GLU A 67 11.43 0.36 1.14
C GLU A 67 12.03 1.60 1.80
N TRP A 68 11.34 2.06 2.84
CA TRP A 68 11.75 3.20 3.63
C TRP A 68 12.13 2.72 5.03
N GLU A 69 13.42 2.47 5.20
CA GLU A 69 13.97 2.10 6.49
C GLU A 69 13.91 3.28 7.47
N GLU A 70 13.27 3.05 8.61
CA GLU A 70 13.28 3.98 9.73
C GLU A 70 13.64 3.20 11.00
N PRO A 71 14.82 3.46 11.59
CA PRO A 71 15.30 2.70 12.74
C PRO A 71 14.31 2.69 13.90
N GLY A 72 14.19 1.54 14.57
CA GLY A 72 13.34 1.39 15.75
C GLY A 72 11.87 1.09 15.44
N LYS A 73 11.47 0.99 14.17
CA LYS A 73 10.16 0.47 13.80
C LYS A 73 10.18 -1.06 13.70
N GLY A 74 9.27 -1.71 14.43
CA GLY A 74 9.07 -3.16 14.39
C GLY A 74 8.20 -3.63 13.21
N TYR A 75 8.26 -2.94 12.08
CA TYR A 75 7.54 -3.24 10.85
C TYR A 75 8.25 -2.59 9.66
N ARG A 76 8.04 -3.16 8.47
CA ARG A 76 8.55 -2.57 7.21
C ARG A 76 7.53 -1.59 6.67
N GLN A 77 8.03 -0.50 6.08
CA GLN A 77 7.20 0.50 5.43
C GLN A 77 7.78 0.82 4.05
N PHE A 78 6.89 1.11 3.11
CA PHE A 78 7.22 1.36 1.72
C PHE A 78 6.55 2.66 1.28
N LEU A 79 7.28 3.51 0.57
CA LEU A 79 6.73 4.71 -0.07
C LEU A 79 6.59 4.44 -1.56
N VAL A 80 5.45 3.88 -1.94
CA VAL A 80 5.24 3.34 -3.30
C VAL A 80 4.63 4.40 -4.21
N PRO A 81 5.07 4.52 -5.47
CA PRO A 81 4.43 5.37 -6.47
C PRO A 81 2.94 5.05 -6.63
N VAL A 82 2.13 6.10 -6.80
CA VAL A 82 0.66 5.97 -6.86
C VAL A 82 0.18 5.03 -7.97
N HIS A 83 0.87 5.00 -9.10
CA HIS A 83 0.49 4.15 -10.24
C HIS A 83 0.65 2.66 -9.90
N LEU A 84 1.74 2.25 -9.25
CA LEU A 84 1.95 0.86 -8.82
C LEU A 84 0.93 0.43 -7.76
N ALA A 85 0.61 1.32 -6.81
CA ALA A 85 -0.43 1.05 -5.82
C ALA A 85 -1.81 0.86 -6.46
N ASN A 86 -2.13 1.65 -7.50
CA ASN A 86 -3.37 1.52 -8.26
C ASN A 86 -3.42 0.28 -9.15
N GLU A 87 -2.30 -0.12 -9.75
CA GLU A 87 -2.20 -1.38 -10.51
C GLU A 87 -2.50 -2.58 -9.61
N ALA A 88 -1.89 -2.62 -8.42
CA ALA A 88 -2.15 -3.65 -7.42
C ALA A 88 -3.63 -3.64 -6.99
N LEU A 89 -4.18 -2.46 -6.67
CA LEU A 89 -5.57 -2.32 -6.27
C LEU A 89 -6.55 -2.79 -7.36
N ALA A 90 -6.25 -2.54 -8.63
CA ALA A 90 -7.04 -3.01 -9.75
C ALA A 90 -6.90 -4.53 -9.96
N ALA A 91 -5.71 -5.10 -9.72
CA ALA A 91 -5.47 -6.54 -9.80
C ALA A 91 -6.26 -7.29 -8.71
N SER A 92 -6.29 -6.79 -7.47
CA SER A 92 -7.05 -7.39 -6.36
C SER A 92 -8.56 -7.42 -6.58
N ARG A 93 -9.10 -6.57 -7.48
CA ARG A 93 -10.53 -6.55 -7.82
C ARG A 93 -10.89 -7.46 -8.98
N ARG A 94 -9.93 -7.88 -9.79
CA ARG A 94 -10.24 -8.83 -10.85
C ARG A 94 -10.53 -10.17 -10.18
N PRO A 95 -11.65 -10.82 -10.50
CA PRO A 95 -11.84 -12.20 -10.09
C PRO A 95 -10.68 -13.03 -10.65
N PRO A 96 -10.21 -14.07 -9.92
CA PRO A 96 -9.20 -14.98 -10.44
C PRO A 96 -9.67 -15.46 -11.82
N GLN A 97 -8.84 -15.27 -12.84
CA GLN A 97 -9.15 -15.80 -14.16
C GLN A 97 -9.25 -17.32 -14.01
N ALA A 98 -10.41 -17.88 -14.33
CA ALA A 98 -10.57 -19.33 -14.37
C ALA A 98 -9.47 -19.90 -15.29
N PRO A 99 -8.79 -21.00 -14.90
CA PRO A 99 -7.80 -21.61 -15.74
C PRO A 99 -8.43 -21.85 -17.12
N ARG A 100 -7.77 -21.35 -18.16
CA ARG A 100 -8.16 -21.68 -19.53
C ARG A 100 -7.94 -23.17 -19.67
N ASP A 101 -9.03 -23.94 -19.64
CA ASP A 101 -9.04 -25.29 -20.16
C ASP A 101 -8.56 -25.20 -21.61
N GLN A 102 -7.27 -25.45 -21.82
CA GLN A 102 -6.75 -25.81 -23.11
C GLN A 102 -7.24 -27.24 -23.34
N GLY A 103 -8.50 -27.32 -23.80
CA GLY A 103 -9.08 -28.54 -24.33
C GLY A 103 -8.23 -29.05 -25.49
N VAL A 104 -7.92 -30.34 -25.39
CA VAL A 104 -7.19 -31.20 -26.32
C VAL A 104 -7.80 -31.20 -27.71
#